data_AF-A0A0Z8XGR4-F1
#
_entry.id   AF-A0A0Z8XGR4-F1
#
_cell.length_a   1.000
_cell.length_b   1.000
_cell.length_c   1.000
_cell.angle_alpha   90.00
_cell.angle_beta   90.00
_cell.angle_gamma   90.00
#
_symmetry.space_group_name_H-M   'P 1'
#
loop_
_entity.id
_entity.type
_entity.pdbx_description
1 polymer ?
#
loop_
_entity_poly.entity_id
_entity_poly.type
_entity_poly.pdbx_seq_one_letter_code
_entity_poly.pdbx_strand_id
1 'polypeptide(L)' 'MDKYQVNLPLAIYEELADIRSYIREELKSPDGADKKIQELIAGLRSLEIFPERGFNVDERSKQVS' A
#
# COMPACT_ATOMS: atom_id res chain seq x y z
N MET A 1 -12.96 -18.40 -5.20
CA MET A 1 -11.99 -17.45 -5.78
C MET A 1 -10.63 -17.85 -5.28
N ASP A 2 -9.69 -18.02 -6.20
CA ASP A 2 -8.30 -18.27 -5.83
C ASP A 2 -7.72 -16.98 -5.21
N LYS A 3 -7.03 -17.12 -4.08
CA LYS A 3 -6.34 -16.01 -3.42
C LYS A 3 -4.88 -16.01 -3.83
N TYR A 4 -4.38 -14.83 -4.18
CA TYR A 4 -2.96 -14.62 -4.41
C TYR A 4 -2.24 -14.44 -3.07
N GLN A 5 -1.04 -15.00 -2.96
CA GLN A 5 -0.15 -14.71 -1.84
C GLN A 5 0.56 -13.37 -2.09
N VAL A 6 0.29 -12.38 -1.24
CA VAL A 6 0.98 -11.09 -1.25
C VAL A 6 2.15 -11.17 -0.28
N ASN A 7 3.37 -11.12 -0.80
CA ASN A 7 4.58 -11.12 0.01
C ASN A 7 4.94 -9.68 0.39
N LEU A 8 4.70 -9.31 1.65
CA LEU A 8 5.06 -8.01 2.20
C LEU A 8 6.40 -8.13 2.93
N PRO A 9 7.48 -7.47 2.47
CA PRO A 9 8.74 -7.44 3.21
C PRO A 9 8.57 -6.63 4.51
N LEU A 10 9.41 -6.93 5.51
CA LEU A 10 9.35 -6.28 6.82
C LEU A 10 9.39 -4.75 6.73
N ALA A 11 10.18 -4.23 5.77
CA ALA A 11 10.33 -2.79 5.50
C ALA A 11 8.98 -2.07 5.26
N ILE A 12 7.96 -2.75 4.72
CA ILE A 12 6.63 -2.12 4.52
C ILE A 12 5.98 -1.76 5.86
N TYR A 13 6.19 -2.57 6.91
CA TYR A 13 5.63 -2.26 8.23
C TYR A 13 6.35 -1.09 8.89
N GLU A 14 7.66 -0.96 8.65
CA GLU A 14 8.46 0.19 9.09
C GLU A 14 7.99 1.46 8.37
N GLU A 15 7.82 1.41 7.05
CA GLU A 15 7.29 2.53 6.26
C GLU A 15 5.87 2.94 6.69
N LEU A 16 4.98 1.98 6.97
CA LEU A 16 3.64 2.28 7.49
C LEU A 16 3.71 2.96 8.86
N ALA A 17 4.65 2.56 9.73
CA ALA A 17 4.86 3.21 11.01
C ALA A 17 5.35 4.66 10.83
N ASP A 18 6.31 4.88 9.93
CA ASP A 18 6.85 6.20 9.63
C ASP A 18 5.79 7.14 9.04
N ILE A 19 4.98 6.65 8.10
CA ILE A 19 3.84 7.41 7.54
C ILE A 19 2.86 7.81 8.65
N ARG A 20 2.54 6.88 9.55
CA ARG A 20 1.62 7.16 10.67
C ARG A 20 2.19 8.24 11.58
N SER A 21 3.45 8.11 11.97
CA SER A 21 4.15 9.07 12.83
C SER A 21 4.20 10.44 12.19
N TYR A 22 4.57 10.53 10.91
CA TYR A 22 4.61 11.80 10.17
C TYR A 22 3.25 12.51 10.16
N ILE A 23 2.17 11.80 9.79
CA ILE A 23 0.84 12.41 9.73
C ILE A 23 0.37 12.83 11.14
N ARG A 24 0.66 12.02 12.15
CA ARG A 24 0.27 12.31 13.53
C ARG A 24 1.03 13.49 14.11
N GLU A 25 2.35 13.53 13.92
CA GLU A 25 3.26 14.42 14.63
C GLU A 25 3.57 15.69 13.83
N GLU A 26 3.83 15.58 12.53
CA GLU A 26 4.15 16.73 11.69
C GLU A 26 2.88 17.42 11.19
N LEU A 27 1.90 16.64 10.73
CA LEU A 27 0.64 17.20 10.23
C LEU A 27 -0.42 17.40 11.33
N LYS A 28 -0.08 17.09 12.59
CA LYS A 28 -0.94 17.22 13.77
C LYS A 28 -2.32 16.59 13.60
N SER A 29 -2.41 15.49 12.85
CA SER A 29 -3.66 14.82 12.50
C SER A 29 -3.67 13.36 12.96
N PRO A 30 -3.88 13.10 14.26
CA PRO A 30 -3.89 11.73 14.80
C PRO A 30 -4.96 10.84 14.16
N ASP A 31 -6.19 11.35 14.02
CA ASP A 31 -7.28 10.60 13.38
C ASP A 31 -7.01 10.39 11.88
N GLY A 32 -6.39 11.38 11.23
CA GLY A 32 -5.96 11.28 9.83
C GLY A 32 -4.89 10.23 9.61
N ALA A 33 -3.96 10.10 10.56
CA ALA A 33 -2.92 9.07 10.54
C ALA A 33 -3.55 7.67 10.60
N ASP A 34 -4.44 7.44 11.57
CA ASP A 34 -5.08 6.13 11.73
C ASP A 34 -5.95 5.77 10.53
N LYS A 35 -6.73 6.74 10.02
CA LYS A 35 -7.53 6.54 8.80
C LYS A 35 -6.65 6.19 7.59
N LYS A 36 -5.54 6.91 7.39
CA LYS A 36 -4.63 6.67 6.27
C LYS A 36 -4.01 5.27 6.33
N ILE A 37 -3.59 4.82 7.52
CA ILE A 37 -3.03 3.49 7.69
C ILE A 37 -4.07 2.39 7.43
N GLN A 38 -5.31 2.58 7.88
CA GLN A 38 -6.40 1.64 7.57
C GLN A 38 -6.67 1.55 6.06
N GLU A 39 -6.67 2.68 5.34
CA GLU A 39 -6.80 2.72 3.89
C GLU A 39 -5.68 1.94 3.17
N LEU A 40 -4.42 2.14 3.58
CA LEU A 40 -3.27 1.47 3.00
C LEU A 40 -3.31 -0.04 3.24
N ILE A 41 -3.60 -0.48 4.48
CA ILE A 41 -3.73 -1.91 4.82
C ILE A 41 -4.87 -2.56 4.01
N ALA A 42 -6.00 -1.87 3.87
CA ALA A 42 -7.12 -2.36 3.07
C ALA A 42 -6.75 -2.49 1.59
N GLY A 43 -5.98 -1.54 1.06
CA GLY A 43 -5.42 -1.59 -0.29
C GLY A 43 -4.53 -2.82 -0.50
N LEU A 44 -3.56 -3.05 0.40
CA LEU A 44 -2.65 -4.20 0.36
C LEU A 44 -3.41 -5.54 0.42
N ARG A 45 -4.40 -5.65 1.31
CA ARG A 45 -5.25 -6.86 1.40
C ARG A 45 -6.07 -7.10 0.14
N SER A 46 -6.49 -6.03 -0.54
CA SER A 46 -7.27 -6.17 -1.77
C SER A 46 -6.47 -6.82 -2.91
N LEU A 47 -5.14 -6.76 -2.87
CA LEU A 47 -4.25 -7.41 -3.85
C LEU A 47 -4.31 -8.95 -3.77
N GLU A 48 -4.73 -9.52 -2.65
CA GLU A 48 -4.95 -10.97 -2.52
C GLU A 48 -6.09 -11.46 -3.43
N ILE A 49 -7.02 -10.58 -3.79
CA ILE A 49 -8.23 -10.90 -4.56
C ILE A 49 -8.15 -10.27 -5.96
N PHE A 50 -7.61 -9.06 -6.04
CA PHE A 50 -7.53 -8.23 -7.23
C PHE A 50 -6.08 -7.76 -7.45
N PRO A 51 -5.15 -8.68 -7.77
CA PRO A 51 -3.73 -8.34 -7.96
C PRO A 51 -3.52 -7.29 -9.05
N GLU A 52 -4.41 -7.20 -10.05
CA GLU A 52 -4.37 -6.20 -11.11
C GLU A 52 -4.45 -4.76 -10.60
N ARG A 53 -4.93 -4.52 -9.37
CA ARG A 53 -4.88 -3.20 -8.73
C ARG A 53 -3.46 -2.75 -8.39
N GLY A 54 -2.55 -3.69 -8.18
CA GLY A 54 -1.12 -3.42 -8.04
C GLY A 54 -0.42 -3.24 -9.40
N PHE A 55 -1.06 -3.69 -10.48
CA PHE A 55 -0.59 -3.53 -11.85
C PHE A 55 -1.30 -2.35 -12.53
N ASN A 56 -0.92 -1.13 -12.15
CA ASN A 56 -1.14 0.01 -13.01
C ASN A 56 0.04 0.95 -12.91
N VAL A 57 1.00 0.72 -13.80
CA VAL A 57 2.02 1.69 -14.19
C VAL A 57 1.81 1.84 -15.69
N ASP A 58 1.98 3.03 -16.25
CA ASP A 58 2.07 3.30 -17.70
C ASP A 58 3.12 2.45 -18.47
N GLU A 59 3.65 1.40 -17.85
CA GLU A 59 4.41 0.31 -18.45
C GLU A 59 3.48 -0.66 -19.18
N ARG A 60 2.83 -0.18 -20.26
CA ARG A 60 3.06 -0.91 -21.51
C ARG A 60 4.57 -0.83 -21.71
N SER A 61 5.29 -1.84 -21.22
CA SER A 61 6.64 -2.10 -21.69
C SER A 61 6.55 -2.04 -23.21
N LYS A 62 7.03 -0.93 -23.79
CA LYS A 62 7.39 -0.88 -25.20
C LYS A 62 8.23 -2.14 -25.39
N GLN A 63 7.68 -3.14 -26.08
CA GLN A 63 8.52 -4.12 -26.73
C GLN A 63 9.47 -3.28 -27.58
N VAL A 64 10.69 -3.14 -27.08
CA VAL A 64 11.79 -2.61 -27.88
C VAL A 64 11.87 -3.55 -29.07
N SER A 65 11.81 -2.91 -30.24
CA SER A 65 11.74 -3.49 -31.58
C SER A 65 12.75 -4.60 -31.84
#